data_AF-A0AAP7ZRM8-F1
#
_entry.id   AF-A0AAP7ZRM8-F1
#
_cell.length_a   1.000
_cell.length_b   1.000
_cell.length_c   1.000
_cell.angle_alpha   90.00
_cell.angle_beta   90.00
_cell.angle_gamma   90.00
#
_symmetry.space_group_name_H-M   'P 1'
#
loop_
_entity.id
_entity.type
_entity.pdbx_description
1 polymer ?
#
loop_
_entity_poly.entity_id
_entity_poly.type
_entity_poly.pdbx_seq_one_letter_code
_entity_poly.pdbx_strand_id
1 'polypeptide(L)'
;MPNHQYSLVLIQRNVNGTVIEQRSGDGYINATALCEVAGKRWHNYVRTETTGHFLRALAAKTQISVHELNQEVVDSGGAVSTWVHPKVAIHLAQWLSAEFAVQVSEWVHEWMAGNGAPKPGPAQLPKHLARYLANDGRVPPGYFSVLQETGLNLFGPLHNVGFEIPEGWVPDISVGKLFCAWLRDERNVDTDELPTYAHDYLDDRPTVHPKLYPEEYLVDFRRWFRSTWLPKHGVQYFRKKDPDSLPYLDRLPALAGPSASPPPSPSRQVKRKR
;
A
#
# COMPACT_ATOMS: atom_id res chain seq x y z
N MET A 1 7.08 -1.23 -29.36
CA MET A 1 5.92 -1.82 -28.65
C MET A 1 6.20 -1.72 -27.15
N PRO A 2 5.58 -0.81 -26.39
CA PRO A 2 5.69 -0.87 -24.94
C PRO A 2 4.89 -2.07 -24.43
N ASN A 3 5.59 -3.16 -24.09
CA ASN A 3 5.06 -4.31 -23.35
C ASN A 3 4.90 -3.90 -21.87
N HIS A 4 3.83 -3.18 -21.55
CA HIS A 4 3.39 -3.02 -20.17
C HIS A 4 1.94 -3.46 -20.08
N GLN A 5 1.73 -4.63 -19.48
CA GLN A 5 0.43 -5.03 -18.98
C GLN A 5 0.17 -4.16 -17.75
N TYR A 6 -0.53 -3.04 -17.94
CA TYR A 6 -0.93 -2.18 -16.82
C TYR A 6 -1.75 -3.02 -15.84
N SER A 7 -1.38 -3.01 -14.56
CA SER A 7 -2.24 -3.51 -13.51
C SER A 7 -3.52 -2.67 -13.50
N LEU A 8 -4.62 -3.24 -14.01
CA LEU A 8 -5.91 -2.60 -14.12
C LEU A 8 -6.59 -2.62 -12.75
N VAL A 9 -6.16 -1.75 -11.84
CA VAL A 9 -6.99 -1.46 -10.67
C VAL A 9 -8.20 -0.67 -11.17
N LEU A 10 -9.36 -1.33 -11.19
CA LEU A 10 -10.61 -0.80 -11.72
C LEU A 10 -11.51 -0.24 -10.62
N ILE A 11 -12.16 0.86 -10.96
CA ILE A 11 -13.23 1.50 -10.22
C ILE A 11 -14.53 1.03 -10.86
N GLN A 12 -15.42 0.45 -10.07
CA GLN A 12 -16.73 0.00 -10.52
C GLN A 12 -17.73 1.16 -10.41
N ARG A 13 -18.29 1.60 -11.54
CA ARG A 13 -19.29 2.68 -11.63
C ARG A 13 -20.64 2.11 -11.98
N ASN A 14 -21.71 2.47 -11.28
CA ASN A 14 -23.05 1.96 -11.57
C ASN A 14 -23.86 2.94 -12.41
N VAL A 15 -24.46 2.46 -13.52
CA VAL A 15 -25.43 3.18 -14.35
C VAL A 15 -26.60 2.26 -14.64
N ASN A 16 -27.81 2.67 -14.28
CA ASN A 16 -29.03 1.91 -14.58
C ASN A 16 -28.97 0.43 -14.17
N GLY A 17 -28.24 0.12 -13.08
CA GLY A 17 -28.04 -1.26 -12.60
C GLY A 17 -26.95 -2.07 -13.32
N THR A 18 -26.25 -1.48 -14.27
CA THR A 18 -25.09 -2.07 -14.95
C THR A 18 -23.79 -1.45 -14.47
N VAL A 19 -22.75 -2.27 -14.38
CA VAL A 19 -21.43 -1.85 -13.94
C VAL A 19 -20.59 -1.41 -15.15
N ILE A 20 -20.03 -0.20 -15.07
CA ILE A 20 -19.09 0.39 -16.02
C ILE A 20 -17.75 0.55 -15.32
N GLU A 21 -16.69 0.10 -15.98
CA GLU A 21 -15.36 0.12 -15.40
C GLU A 21 -14.61 1.42 -15.75
N GLN A 22 -13.92 1.97 -14.75
CA GLN A 22 -13.00 3.10 -14.91
C GLN A 22 -11.62 2.71 -14.36
N ARG A 23 -10.54 3.00 -15.07
CA ARG A 23 -9.17 2.75 -14.58
C ARG A 23 -8.79 3.77 -13.53
N SER A 24 -8.33 3.31 -12.37
CA SER A 24 -7.93 4.20 -11.28
C SER A 24 -6.68 5.03 -11.60
N GLY A 25 -5.72 4.47 -12.33
CA GLY A 25 -4.43 5.11 -12.59
C GLY A 25 -4.49 6.31 -13.53
N ASP A 26 -5.33 6.25 -14.57
CA ASP A 26 -5.41 7.28 -15.62
C ASP A 26 -6.83 7.77 -15.94
N GLY A 27 -7.83 7.23 -15.23
CA GLY A 27 -9.22 7.66 -15.30
C GLY A 27 -9.96 7.21 -16.57
N TYR A 28 -9.36 6.38 -17.43
CA TYR A 28 -10.00 5.92 -18.66
C TYR A 28 -11.26 5.11 -18.35
N ILE A 29 -12.28 5.24 -19.19
CA ILE A 29 -13.59 4.62 -18.99
C ILE A 29 -13.88 3.66 -20.15
N ASN A 30 -14.48 2.50 -19.85
CA ASN A 30 -14.93 1.54 -20.84
C ASN A 30 -16.11 2.12 -21.65
N ALA A 31 -15.81 2.64 -22.84
CA ALA A 31 -16.78 3.28 -23.74
C ALA A 31 -17.72 2.26 -24.39
N THR A 32 -17.26 1.03 -24.63
CA THR A 32 -18.10 -0.04 -25.18
C THR A 32 -19.25 -0.35 -24.24
N ALA A 33 -18.95 -0.59 -22.95
CA ALA A 33 -19.96 -0.86 -21.93
C ALA A 33 -20.90 0.35 -21.74
N LEU A 34 -20.37 1.58 -21.73
CA LEU A 34 -21.18 2.79 -21.58
C LEU A 34 -22.18 2.95 -22.74
N CYS A 35 -21.75 2.68 -23.98
CA CYS A 35 -22.62 2.72 -25.15
C CYS A 35 -23.70 1.63 -25.09
N GLU A 36 -23.34 0.42 -24.66
CA GLU A 36 -24.25 -0.72 -24.55
C GLU A 36 -25.41 -0.43 -23.59
N VAL A 37 -25.12 0.12 -22.40
CA VAL A 37 -26.16 0.53 -21.43
C VAL A 37 -27.09 1.60 -22.00
N ALA A 38 -26.58 2.48 -22.86
CA ALA A 38 -27.37 3.50 -23.54
C ALA A 38 -28.11 2.99 -24.79
N GLY A 39 -28.00 1.69 -25.13
CA GLY A 39 -28.58 1.12 -26.36
C GLY A 39 -27.94 1.65 -27.65
N LYS A 40 -26.71 2.17 -27.57
CA LYS A 40 -25.95 2.77 -28.68
C LYS A 40 -24.67 1.97 -28.93
N ARG A 41 -23.94 2.30 -30.01
CA ARG A 41 -22.66 1.67 -30.34
C ARG A 41 -21.56 2.72 -30.45
N TRP A 42 -20.39 2.43 -29.88
CA TRP A 42 -19.19 3.28 -29.97
C TRP A 42 -18.87 3.70 -31.41
N HIS A 43 -18.98 2.77 -32.35
CA HIS A 43 -18.73 3.03 -33.78
C HIS A 43 -19.59 4.16 -34.36
N ASN A 44 -20.82 4.35 -33.86
CA ASN A 44 -21.70 5.43 -34.33
C ASN A 44 -21.23 6.80 -33.81
N TYR A 45 -20.69 6.85 -32.60
CA TYR A 45 -20.16 8.07 -32.00
C TYR A 45 -18.89 8.56 -32.71
N VAL A 46 -17.94 7.68 -33.00
CA VAL A 46 -16.66 8.08 -33.63
C VAL A 46 -16.79 8.52 -35.08
N ARG A 47 -17.90 8.17 -35.74
CA ARG A 47 -18.18 8.53 -37.14
C ARG A 47 -18.85 9.89 -37.31
N THR A 48 -19.31 10.53 -36.23
CA THR A 48 -19.84 11.88 -36.35
C THR A 48 -18.71 12.88 -36.58
N GLU A 49 -18.95 13.84 -37.46
CA GLU A 49 -17.98 14.88 -37.80
C GLU A 49 -17.57 15.69 -36.57
N THR A 50 -18.55 16.01 -35.70
CA THR A 50 -18.34 16.73 -34.43
C THR A 50 -17.37 15.99 -33.51
N THR A 51 -17.49 14.67 -33.36
CA THR A 51 -16.54 13.85 -32.59
C THR A 51 -15.14 13.88 -33.20
N GLY A 52 -15.03 13.81 -34.53
CA GLY A 52 -13.75 13.92 -35.23
C GLY A 52 -13.06 15.28 -35.02
N HIS A 53 -13.82 16.37 -34.95
CA HIS A 53 -13.28 17.69 -34.58
C HIS A 53 -12.84 17.74 -33.12
N PHE A 54 -13.66 17.22 -32.21
CA PHE A 54 -13.36 17.18 -30.79
C PHE A 54 -12.07 16.39 -30.49
N LEU A 55 -11.93 15.18 -31.06
CA LEU A 55 -10.75 14.33 -30.85
C LEU A 55 -9.46 14.99 -31.37
N ARG A 56 -9.51 15.64 -32.54
CA ARG A 56 -8.36 16.39 -33.08
C ARG A 56 -7.98 17.57 -32.21
N ALA A 57 -8.95 18.35 -31.76
CA ALA A 57 -8.71 19.49 -30.87
C ALA A 57 -8.14 19.04 -29.52
N LEU A 58 -8.67 17.95 -28.96
CA LEU A 58 -8.17 17.38 -27.72
C LEU A 58 -6.74 16.85 -27.87
N ALA A 59 -6.48 16.07 -28.91
CA ALA A 59 -5.14 15.53 -29.20
C ALA A 59 -4.10 16.65 -29.35
N ALA A 60 -4.43 17.71 -30.09
CA ALA A 60 -3.55 18.88 -30.22
C ALA A 60 -3.28 19.57 -28.87
N LYS A 61 -4.28 19.65 -27.99
CA LYS A 61 -4.14 20.31 -26.69
C LYS A 61 -3.36 19.46 -25.67
N THR A 62 -3.55 18.15 -25.65
CA THR A 62 -2.92 17.24 -24.68
C THR A 62 -1.62 16.64 -25.16
N GLN A 63 -1.32 16.75 -26.46
CA GLN A 63 -0.22 16.03 -27.12
C GLN A 63 -0.33 14.51 -26.99
N ILE A 64 -1.55 14.00 -26.80
CA ILE A 64 -1.88 12.57 -26.79
C ILE A 64 -2.46 12.21 -28.15
N SER A 65 -1.99 11.14 -28.77
CA SER A 65 -2.50 10.73 -30.09
C SER A 65 -3.97 10.30 -30.03
N VAL A 66 -4.70 10.41 -31.14
CA VAL A 66 -6.12 9.97 -31.19
C VAL A 66 -6.27 8.47 -30.86
N HIS A 67 -5.26 7.67 -31.21
CA HIS A 67 -5.20 6.25 -30.84
C HIS A 67 -5.02 6.06 -29.33
N GLU A 68 -4.18 6.85 -28.67
CA GLU A 68 -4.03 6.76 -27.21
C GLU A 68 -5.25 7.30 -26.48
N LEU A 69 -5.95 8.30 -27.02
CA LEU A 69 -7.22 8.80 -26.47
C LEU A 69 -8.34 7.74 -26.53
N ASN A 70 -8.25 6.80 -27.49
CA ASN A 70 -9.23 5.75 -27.77
C ASN A 70 -8.52 4.39 -27.87
N GLN A 71 -8.28 3.74 -26.74
CA GLN A 71 -7.51 2.51 -26.66
C GLN A 71 -8.41 1.30 -26.90
N GLU A 72 -8.07 0.45 -27.86
CA GLU A 72 -8.65 -0.87 -27.96
C GLU A 72 -7.91 -1.83 -27.05
N VAL A 73 -8.64 -2.49 -26.16
CA VAL A 73 -8.11 -3.43 -25.17
C VAL A 73 -8.81 -4.76 -25.36
N VAL A 74 -8.01 -5.80 -25.54
CA VAL A 74 -8.49 -7.18 -25.61
C VAL A 74 -8.36 -7.80 -24.22
N ASP A 75 -9.46 -8.34 -23.70
CA ASP A 75 -9.44 -9.04 -22.42
C ASP A 75 -8.84 -10.46 -22.55
N SER A 76 -8.69 -11.15 -21.43
CA SER A 76 -8.17 -12.53 -21.41
C SER A 76 -9.08 -13.54 -22.12
N GLY A 77 -10.34 -13.21 -22.32
CA GLY A 77 -11.33 -14.01 -23.06
C GLY A 77 -11.35 -13.72 -24.56
N GLY A 78 -10.54 -12.77 -25.04
CA GLY A 78 -10.48 -12.36 -26.44
C GLY A 78 -11.55 -11.33 -26.84
N ALA A 79 -12.35 -10.81 -25.91
CA ALA A 79 -13.33 -9.77 -26.20
C ALA A 79 -12.63 -8.41 -26.32
N VAL A 80 -13.01 -7.64 -27.34
CA VAL A 80 -12.44 -6.31 -27.62
C VAL A 80 -13.33 -5.24 -26.99
N SER A 81 -12.73 -4.38 -26.17
CA SER A 81 -13.38 -3.23 -25.55
C SER A 81 -12.62 -1.95 -25.90
N THR A 82 -13.34 -0.83 -26.05
CA THR A 82 -12.72 0.47 -26.25
C THR A 82 -12.72 1.26 -24.95
N TRP A 83 -11.54 1.74 -24.55
CA TRP A 83 -11.30 2.55 -23.38
C TRP A 83 -10.92 3.96 -23.80
N VAL A 84 -11.58 4.96 -23.22
CA VAL A 84 -11.41 6.34 -23.67
C VAL A 84 -10.95 7.27 -22.55
N HIS A 85 -10.13 8.25 -22.92
CA HIS A 85 -9.63 9.28 -22.03
C HIS A 85 -10.79 10.01 -21.30
N PRO A 86 -10.65 10.46 -20.04
CA PRO A 86 -11.73 11.06 -19.25
C PRO A 86 -12.52 12.18 -19.97
N LYS A 87 -11.80 13.07 -20.66
CA LYS A 87 -12.45 14.15 -21.45
C LYS A 87 -13.24 13.63 -22.66
N VAL A 88 -12.79 12.52 -23.27
CA VAL A 88 -13.53 11.85 -24.35
C VAL A 88 -14.76 11.15 -23.77
N ALA A 89 -14.65 10.55 -22.58
CA ALA A 89 -15.78 9.93 -21.91
C ALA A 89 -16.91 10.93 -21.63
N ILE A 90 -16.60 12.15 -21.16
CA ILE A 90 -17.59 13.22 -20.94
C ILE A 90 -18.28 13.60 -22.25
N HIS A 91 -17.51 13.81 -23.32
CA HIS A 91 -18.06 14.17 -24.63
C HIS A 91 -18.91 13.04 -25.24
N LEU A 92 -18.48 11.79 -25.08
CA LEU A 92 -19.28 10.61 -25.44
C LEU A 92 -20.60 10.62 -24.65
N ALA A 93 -20.54 10.85 -23.35
CA ALA A 93 -21.71 10.85 -22.48
C ALA A 93 -22.74 11.90 -22.89
N GLN A 94 -22.30 13.10 -23.28
CA GLN A 94 -23.15 14.15 -23.87
C GLN A 94 -23.89 13.69 -25.13
N TRP A 95 -23.24 12.89 -25.97
CA TRP A 95 -23.88 12.31 -27.16
C TRP A 95 -24.84 11.15 -26.82
N LEU A 96 -24.62 10.45 -25.70
CA LEU A 96 -25.50 9.37 -25.24
C LEU A 96 -26.84 9.92 -24.72
N SER A 97 -26.83 10.77 -23.68
CA SER A 97 -27.98 11.52 -23.20
C SER A 97 -27.55 12.63 -22.23
N ALA A 98 -28.48 13.52 -21.85
CA ALA A 98 -28.21 14.51 -20.80
C ALA A 98 -27.93 13.85 -19.43
N GLU A 99 -28.60 12.74 -19.08
CA GLU A 99 -28.33 12.06 -17.80
C GLU A 99 -26.93 11.43 -17.78
N PHE A 100 -26.53 10.77 -18.88
CA PHE A 100 -25.17 10.24 -19.02
C PHE A 100 -24.13 11.37 -18.91
N ALA A 101 -24.39 12.52 -19.54
CA ALA A 101 -23.49 13.67 -19.49
C ALA A 101 -23.20 14.13 -18.06
N VAL A 102 -24.24 14.22 -17.23
CA VAL A 102 -24.10 14.60 -15.81
C VAL A 102 -23.32 13.53 -15.07
N GLN A 103 -23.75 12.28 -15.18
CA GLN A 103 -23.20 11.17 -14.40
C GLN A 103 -21.72 10.90 -14.69
N VAL A 104 -21.33 10.88 -15.97
CA VAL A 104 -19.93 10.66 -16.34
C VAL A 104 -19.06 11.86 -15.96
N SER A 105 -19.61 13.08 -16.01
CA SER A 105 -18.90 14.27 -15.53
C SER A 105 -18.64 14.21 -14.03
N GLU A 106 -19.61 13.74 -13.23
CA GLU A 106 -19.44 13.51 -11.79
C GLU A 106 -18.35 12.49 -11.53
N TRP A 107 -18.35 11.35 -12.22
CA TRP A 107 -17.30 10.33 -12.03
C TRP A 107 -15.90 10.85 -12.34
N VAL A 108 -15.74 11.60 -13.42
CA VAL A 108 -14.45 12.19 -13.78
C VAL A 108 -14.04 13.24 -12.76
N HIS A 109 -14.97 14.06 -12.28
CA HIS A 109 -14.69 15.05 -11.23
C HIS A 109 -14.30 14.38 -9.91
N GLU A 110 -15.04 13.35 -9.48
CA GLU A 110 -14.72 12.55 -8.31
C GLU A 110 -13.35 11.90 -8.43
N TRP A 111 -13.04 11.30 -9.57
CA TRP A 111 -11.72 10.70 -9.82
C TRP A 111 -10.61 11.75 -9.73
N MET A 112 -10.78 12.92 -10.38
CA MET A 112 -9.82 14.02 -10.30
C MET A 112 -9.67 14.59 -8.88
N ALA A 113 -10.74 14.56 -8.07
CA ALA A 113 -10.72 14.97 -6.67
C ALA A 113 -10.14 13.90 -5.73
N GLY A 114 -9.68 12.76 -6.25
CA GLY A 114 -9.20 11.62 -5.44
C GLY A 114 -10.32 10.82 -4.75
N ASN A 115 -11.58 11.10 -5.09
CA ASN A 115 -12.77 10.40 -4.61
C ASN A 115 -13.16 9.20 -5.47
N GLY A 116 -12.65 9.13 -6.70
CA GLY A 116 -13.07 8.13 -7.69
C GLY A 116 -12.11 6.96 -7.89
N ALA A 117 -10.83 7.02 -7.49
CA ALA A 117 -10.06 5.77 -7.27
C ALA A 117 -10.85 4.88 -6.30
N PRO A 118 -10.64 3.55 -6.25
CA PRO A 118 -11.00 2.87 -5.01
C PRO A 118 -10.22 3.62 -3.93
N LYS A 119 -10.91 4.47 -3.15
CA LYS A 119 -10.55 4.64 -1.76
C LYS A 119 -10.56 3.19 -1.28
N PRO A 120 -9.40 2.59 -0.95
CA PRO A 120 -9.43 1.24 -0.43
C PRO A 120 -10.38 1.35 0.77
N GLY A 121 -11.58 0.75 0.70
CA GLY A 121 -12.76 1.00 1.56
C GLY A 121 -12.56 2.14 2.59
N PRO A 122 -12.65 1.92 3.90
CA PRO A 122 -11.41 1.93 4.67
C PRO A 122 -10.51 0.86 4.06
N ALA A 123 -9.18 1.08 3.94
CA ALA A 123 -8.32 -0.05 3.68
C ALA A 123 -8.71 -1.02 4.80
N GLN A 124 -9.13 -2.24 4.47
CA GLN A 124 -9.12 -3.26 5.50
C GLN A 124 -7.65 -3.33 5.83
N LEU A 125 -7.28 -2.57 6.88
CA LEU A 125 -5.91 -2.47 7.32
C LEU A 125 -5.45 -3.90 7.45
N PRO A 126 -4.28 -4.25 6.91
CA PRO A 126 -3.75 -5.59 7.04
C PRO A 126 -3.97 -6.06 8.47
N LYS A 127 -4.45 -7.30 8.68
CA LYS A 127 -5.00 -7.76 9.97
C LYS A 127 -4.14 -7.35 11.18
N HIS A 128 -2.82 -7.40 11.03
CA HIS A 128 -1.85 -7.02 12.05
C HIS A 128 -1.79 -5.50 12.36
N LEU A 129 -1.99 -4.63 11.36
CA LEU A 129 -2.17 -3.18 11.54
C LEU A 129 -3.51 -2.85 12.17
N ALA A 130 -4.59 -3.52 11.76
CA ALA A 130 -5.90 -3.40 12.41
C ALA A 130 -5.82 -3.80 13.89
N ARG A 131 -5.15 -4.93 14.19
CA ARG A 131 -4.91 -5.41 15.55
C ARG A 131 -4.08 -4.42 16.37
N TYR A 132 -3.05 -3.82 15.78
CA TYR A 132 -2.30 -2.75 16.44
C TYR A 132 -3.24 -1.59 16.83
N LEU A 133 -3.95 -1.02 15.87
CA LEU A 133 -4.78 0.16 16.09
C LEU A 133 -5.91 -0.08 17.10
N ALA A 134 -6.51 -1.27 17.10
CA ALA A 134 -7.55 -1.61 18.07
C ALA A 134 -7.02 -1.76 19.52
N ASN A 135 -5.72 -2.00 19.69
CA ASN A 135 -5.08 -2.14 21.00
C ASN A 135 -4.31 -0.89 21.46
N ASP A 136 -4.07 0.07 20.56
CA ASP A 136 -3.26 1.26 20.86
C ASP A 136 -3.84 2.06 22.04
N GLY A 137 -5.15 2.30 22.05
CA GLY A 137 -5.84 2.98 23.14
C GLY A 137 -5.88 2.22 24.48
N ARG A 138 -5.42 0.96 24.52
CA ARG A 138 -5.29 0.17 25.75
C ARG A 138 -3.89 0.28 26.38
N VAL A 139 -2.94 0.92 25.71
CA VAL A 139 -1.62 1.21 26.24
C VAL A 139 -1.70 2.52 27.05
N PRO A 140 -1.46 2.50 28.37
CA PRO A 140 -1.54 3.70 29.19
C PRO A 140 -0.39 4.68 28.87
N PRO A 141 -0.59 6.00 29.08
CA PRO A 141 0.48 6.98 28.98
C PRO A 141 1.70 6.61 29.85
N GLY A 142 2.91 6.89 29.37
CA GLY A 142 4.17 6.51 30.03
C GLY A 142 4.68 5.12 29.67
N TYR A 143 3.95 4.37 28.82
CA TYR A 143 4.32 3.02 28.39
C TYR A 143 4.20 2.84 26.88
N PHE A 144 4.87 1.83 26.36
CA PHE A 144 4.68 1.31 24.99
C PHE A 144 4.49 -0.21 25.00
N SER A 145 3.95 -0.74 23.91
CA SER A 145 3.87 -2.19 23.69
C SER A 145 4.73 -2.63 22.50
N VAL A 146 5.15 -3.90 22.51
CA VAL A 146 5.87 -4.50 21.37
C VAL A 146 5.01 -4.52 20.11
N LEU A 147 3.68 -4.71 20.23
CA LEU A 147 2.78 -4.68 19.07
C LEU A 147 2.75 -3.29 18.44
N GLN A 148 2.64 -2.23 19.26
CA GLN A 148 2.66 -0.85 18.79
C GLN A 148 3.95 -0.54 18.05
N GLU A 149 5.10 -0.84 18.66
CA GLU A 149 6.38 -0.53 18.03
C GLU A 149 6.67 -1.43 16.80
N THR A 150 6.23 -2.69 16.79
CA THR A 150 6.36 -3.53 15.59
C THR A 150 5.40 -3.06 14.48
N GLY A 151 4.21 -2.58 14.85
CA GLY A 151 3.26 -1.94 13.94
C GLY A 151 3.87 -0.75 13.22
N LEU A 152 4.49 0.15 13.97
CA LEU A 152 5.10 1.37 13.47
C LEU A 152 6.41 1.14 12.70
N ASN A 153 7.27 0.22 13.18
CA ASN A 153 8.64 0.09 12.67
C ASN A 153 8.84 -1.09 11.70
N LEU A 154 7.84 -1.96 11.51
CA LEU A 154 7.94 -3.11 10.61
C LEU A 154 6.71 -3.24 9.71
N PHE A 155 5.52 -3.32 10.30
CA PHE A 155 4.30 -3.64 9.54
C PHE A 155 3.87 -2.53 8.60
N GLY A 156 3.74 -1.31 9.11
CA GLY A 156 3.42 -0.13 8.30
C GLY A 156 4.43 0.10 7.17
N PRO A 157 5.76 0.10 7.47
CA PRO A 157 6.78 0.21 6.44
C PRO A 157 6.73 -0.89 5.36
N LEU A 158 6.50 -2.15 5.75
CA LEU A 158 6.37 -3.26 4.79
C LEU A 158 5.15 -3.09 3.87
N HIS A 159 4.00 -2.72 4.44
CA HIS A 159 2.81 -2.40 3.67
C HIS A 159 3.08 -1.25 2.67
N ASN A 160 3.75 -0.19 3.11
CA ASN A 160 4.09 0.95 2.26
C ASN A 160 5.02 0.61 1.08
N VAL A 161 5.88 -0.41 1.21
CA VAL A 161 6.73 -0.89 0.10
C VAL A 161 6.08 -2.00 -0.74
N GLY A 162 4.77 -2.24 -0.54
CA GLY A 162 3.96 -3.19 -1.30
C GLY A 162 4.05 -4.63 -0.81
N PHE A 163 4.52 -4.88 0.42
CA PHE A 163 4.56 -6.21 1.01
C PHE A 163 3.40 -6.41 2.00
N GLU A 164 2.42 -7.21 1.59
CA GLU A 164 1.33 -7.64 2.46
C GLU A 164 1.77 -8.82 3.33
N ILE A 165 1.88 -8.59 4.64
CA ILE A 165 2.33 -9.62 5.58
C ILE A 165 1.21 -10.67 5.75
N PRO A 166 1.48 -11.95 5.42
CA PRO A 166 0.48 -13.01 5.54
C PRO A 166 0.02 -13.26 6.98
N GLU A 167 -1.12 -13.94 7.12
CA GLU A 167 -1.64 -14.34 8.42
C GLU A 167 -0.64 -15.23 9.19
N GLY A 168 -0.49 -14.96 10.49
CA GLY A 168 0.48 -15.67 11.34
C GLY A 168 1.94 -15.27 11.13
N TRP A 169 2.23 -14.24 10.33
CA TRP A 169 3.57 -13.67 10.16
C TRP A 169 3.81 -12.46 11.06
N VAL A 170 3.45 -12.62 12.33
CA VAL A 170 3.62 -11.58 13.34
C VAL A 170 4.70 -12.03 14.33
N PRO A 171 5.88 -11.39 14.33
CA PRO A 171 6.98 -11.77 15.21
C PRO A 171 6.93 -11.08 16.59
N ASP A 172 5.82 -10.48 16.99
CA ASP A 172 5.69 -9.72 18.25
C ASP A 172 6.07 -10.53 19.50
N ILE A 173 5.69 -11.81 19.57
CA ILE A 173 6.08 -12.70 20.68
C ILE A 173 7.61 -12.89 20.72
N SER A 174 8.26 -13.07 19.56
CA SER A 174 9.72 -13.29 19.52
C SER A 174 10.48 -11.99 19.78
N VAL A 175 10.00 -10.86 19.24
CA VAL A 175 10.51 -9.52 19.53
C VAL A 175 10.46 -9.25 21.04
N GLY A 176 9.31 -9.48 21.69
CA GLY A 176 9.17 -9.23 23.12
C GLY A 176 10.07 -10.11 23.97
N LYS A 177 10.18 -11.41 23.66
CA LYS A 177 11.08 -12.33 24.38
C LYS A 177 12.55 -11.92 24.27
N LEU A 178 13.01 -11.59 23.06
CA LEU A 178 14.40 -11.20 22.84
C LEU A 178 14.70 -9.82 23.43
N PHE A 179 13.74 -8.90 23.42
CA PHE A 179 13.92 -7.60 24.06
C PHE A 179 13.97 -7.72 25.59
N CYS A 180 13.14 -8.58 26.20
CA CYS A 180 13.23 -8.86 27.64
C CYS A 180 14.58 -9.48 28.02
N ALA A 181 15.13 -10.37 27.18
CA ALA A 181 16.49 -10.88 27.40
C ALA A 181 17.51 -9.73 27.36
N TRP A 182 17.44 -8.89 26.34
CA TRP A 182 18.34 -7.74 26.20
C TRP A 182 18.23 -6.74 27.37
N LEU A 183 17.02 -6.44 27.87
CA LEU A 183 16.82 -5.56 29.01
C LEU A 183 17.44 -6.11 30.30
N ARG A 184 17.33 -7.43 30.54
CA ARG A 184 17.99 -8.08 31.68
C ARG A 184 19.51 -7.98 31.57
N ASP A 185 20.05 -8.24 30.39
CA ASP A 185 21.50 -8.31 30.18
C ASP A 185 22.17 -6.91 30.16
N GLU A 186 21.53 -5.92 29.52
CA GLU A 186 22.16 -4.62 29.19
C GLU A 186 21.67 -3.45 30.05
N ARG A 187 20.52 -3.63 30.72
CA ARG A 187 19.92 -2.61 31.59
C ARG A 187 19.67 -3.10 33.00
N ASN A 188 19.93 -4.39 33.29
CA ASN A 188 19.67 -5.01 34.60
C ASN A 188 18.23 -4.77 35.09
N VAL A 189 17.27 -4.83 34.16
CA VAL A 189 15.84 -4.64 34.45
C VAL A 189 15.21 -5.98 34.78
N ASP A 190 14.47 -6.05 35.89
CA ASP A 190 13.60 -7.20 36.16
C ASP A 190 12.39 -7.16 35.23
N THR A 191 12.45 -7.97 34.17
CA THR A 191 11.38 -7.97 33.19
C THR A 191 10.12 -8.69 33.68
N ASP A 192 10.17 -9.48 34.75
CA ASP A 192 9.01 -10.20 35.27
C ASP A 192 8.11 -9.30 36.13
N GLU A 193 8.64 -8.19 36.62
CA GLU A 193 7.88 -7.12 37.28
C GLU A 193 7.20 -6.15 36.29
N LEU A 194 7.45 -6.28 34.99
CA LEU A 194 6.83 -5.41 34.00
C LEU A 194 5.29 -5.56 34.02
N PRO A 195 4.54 -4.44 34.04
CA PRO A 195 3.09 -4.50 34.00
C PRO A 195 2.60 -5.12 32.70
N THR A 196 1.34 -5.50 32.66
CA THR A 196 0.69 -6.05 31.46
C THR A 196 -0.58 -5.27 31.14
N TYR A 197 -1.08 -5.41 29.92
CA TYR A 197 -2.33 -4.78 29.49
C TYR A 197 -3.24 -5.79 28.79
N ALA A 198 -4.54 -5.56 28.80
CA ALA A 198 -5.49 -6.38 28.08
C ALA A 198 -5.33 -6.18 26.57
N HIS A 199 -5.12 -7.28 25.84
CA HIS A 199 -4.89 -7.29 24.41
C HIS A 199 -5.88 -8.21 23.70
N ASP A 200 -6.53 -7.68 22.67
CA ASP A 200 -7.52 -8.35 21.84
C ASP A 200 -6.92 -8.72 20.48
N TYR A 201 -7.04 -9.98 20.06
CA TYR A 201 -6.55 -10.43 18.75
C TYR A 201 -7.48 -10.06 17.60
N LEU A 202 -8.69 -9.56 17.88
CA LEU A 202 -9.76 -9.29 16.93
C LEU A 202 -10.21 -10.55 16.17
N ASP A 203 -10.10 -11.70 16.82
CA ASP A 203 -10.56 -12.99 16.36
C ASP A 203 -11.13 -13.78 17.54
N ASP A 204 -11.47 -15.06 17.35
CA ASP A 204 -12.08 -15.91 18.38
C ASP A 204 -11.11 -16.33 19.51
N ARG A 205 -9.88 -15.81 19.54
CA ARG A 205 -8.93 -16.13 20.61
C ARG A 205 -9.27 -15.38 21.90
N PRO A 206 -8.98 -15.99 23.07
CA PRO A 206 -9.09 -15.30 24.34
C PRO A 206 -8.21 -14.05 24.41
N THR A 207 -8.68 -13.04 25.17
CA THR A 207 -7.86 -11.88 25.56
C THR A 207 -6.58 -12.35 26.25
N VAL A 208 -5.46 -11.73 25.91
CA VAL A 208 -4.14 -12.01 26.50
C VAL A 208 -3.57 -10.79 27.22
N HIS A 209 -2.53 -11.02 28.04
CA HIS A 209 -1.90 -10.01 28.88
C HIS A 209 -0.40 -9.87 28.59
N PRO A 210 0.00 -9.30 27.44
CA PRO A 210 1.41 -9.05 27.12
C PRO A 210 2.00 -7.91 27.96
N LYS A 211 3.34 -7.91 28.08
CA LYS A 211 4.12 -6.92 28.83
C LYS A 211 3.97 -5.51 28.23
N LEU A 212 3.83 -4.52 29.10
CA LEU A 212 3.98 -3.09 28.88
C LEU A 212 5.40 -2.68 29.29
N TYR A 213 5.99 -1.78 28.53
CA TYR A 213 7.36 -1.30 28.76
C TYR A 213 7.32 0.19 29.07
N PRO A 214 7.94 0.66 30.16
CA PRO A 214 8.08 2.09 30.43
C PRO A 214 8.74 2.83 29.26
N GLU A 215 8.27 4.04 28.95
CA GLU A 215 8.75 4.83 27.81
C GLU A 215 10.24 5.20 27.86
N GLU A 216 10.86 5.15 29.06
CA GLU A 216 12.30 5.31 29.23
C GLU A 216 13.11 4.28 28.41
N TYR A 217 12.55 3.10 28.16
CA TYR A 217 13.17 2.05 27.33
C TYR A 217 12.85 2.18 25.84
N LEU A 218 12.06 3.16 25.40
CA LEU A 218 11.63 3.28 24.01
C LEU A 218 12.80 3.55 23.05
N VAL A 219 13.74 4.39 23.46
CA VAL A 219 14.95 4.67 22.65
C VAL A 219 15.80 3.41 22.51
N ASP A 220 15.95 2.67 23.61
CA ASP A 220 16.68 1.40 23.63
C ASP A 220 16.01 0.36 22.74
N PHE A 221 14.69 0.19 22.87
CA PHE A 221 13.90 -0.70 22.02
C PHE A 221 14.11 -0.36 20.54
N ARG A 222 13.89 0.89 20.14
CA ARG A 222 13.98 1.29 18.74
C ARG A 222 15.39 1.15 18.18
N ARG A 223 16.42 1.41 18.98
CA ARG A 223 17.82 1.20 18.60
C ARG A 223 18.11 -0.29 18.43
N TRP A 224 17.85 -1.09 19.46
CA TRP A 224 18.04 -2.54 19.47
C TRP A 224 17.27 -3.23 18.34
N PHE A 225 16.03 -2.81 18.10
CA PHE A 225 15.19 -3.37 17.04
C PHE A 225 15.85 -3.17 15.66
N ARG A 226 16.37 -1.96 15.40
CA ARG A 226 17.02 -1.62 14.13
C ARG A 226 18.42 -2.20 13.97
N SER A 227 19.23 -2.19 15.03
CA SER A 227 20.64 -2.60 14.95
C SER A 227 20.84 -4.11 15.15
N THR A 228 19.89 -4.78 15.80
CA THR A 228 20.09 -6.15 16.29
C THR A 228 18.95 -7.06 15.87
N TRP A 229 17.70 -6.73 16.23
CA TRP A 229 16.59 -7.64 15.96
C TRP A 229 16.32 -7.77 14.47
N LEU A 230 16.09 -6.67 13.75
CA LEU A 230 15.69 -6.68 12.34
C LEU A 230 16.77 -7.29 11.42
N PRO A 231 18.06 -6.90 11.50
CA PRO A 231 19.08 -7.42 10.58
C PRO A 231 19.42 -8.90 10.81
N LYS A 232 19.28 -9.39 12.06
CA LYS A 232 19.63 -10.76 12.42
C LYS A 232 18.41 -11.66 12.49
N HIS A 233 17.50 -11.36 13.42
CA HIS A 233 16.35 -12.19 13.73
C HIS A 233 15.20 -11.96 12.74
N GLY A 234 14.96 -10.71 12.33
CA GLY A 234 13.98 -10.35 11.31
C GLY A 234 14.30 -11.03 9.97
N VAL A 235 15.50 -10.79 9.44
CA VAL A 235 15.96 -11.46 8.20
C VAL A 235 15.84 -12.98 8.29
N GLN A 236 16.25 -13.60 9.39
CA GLN A 236 16.11 -15.05 9.58
C GLN A 236 14.64 -15.50 9.60
N TYR A 237 13.78 -14.75 10.28
CA TYR A 237 12.34 -15.02 10.37
C TYR A 237 11.68 -14.98 8.99
N PHE A 238 11.88 -13.89 8.24
CA PHE A 238 11.31 -13.70 6.91
C PHE A 238 11.87 -14.71 5.92
N ARG A 239 13.19 -14.96 5.89
CA ARG A 239 13.80 -15.99 5.04
C ARG A 239 13.22 -17.38 5.28
N LYS A 240 12.98 -17.75 6.54
CA LYS A 240 12.42 -19.07 6.90
C LYS A 240 10.97 -19.21 6.42
N LYS A 241 10.22 -18.10 6.42
CA LYS A 241 8.82 -18.07 6.01
C LYS A 241 8.67 -18.04 4.49
N ASP A 242 9.43 -17.18 3.83
CA ASP A 242 9.54 -17.07 2.37
C ASP A 242 10.82 -16.28 1.99
N PRO A 243 11.79 -16.91 1.33
CA PRO A 243 12.97 -16.21 0.81
C PRO A 243 12.64 -15.03 -0.11
N ASP A 244 11.53 -15.07 -0.85
CA ASP A 244 11.12 -14.01 -1.80
C ASP A 244 10.57 -12.76 -1.08
N SER A 245 10.39 -12.82 0.24
CA SER A 245 10.04 -11.66 1.06
C SER A 245 11.24 -10.75 1.39
N LEU A 246 12.48 -11.24 1.27
CA LEU A 246 13.69 -10.50 1.65
C LEU A 246 13.91 -9.19 0.86
N PRO A 247 13.67 -9.13 -0.46
CA PRO A 247 13.82 -7.88 -1.21
C PRO A 247 12.94 -6.73 -0.71
N TYR A 248 11.81 -7.02 -0.05
CA TYR A 248 10.97 -6.00 0.57
C TYR A 248 11.55 -5.52 1.90
N LEU A 249 12.15 -6.44 2.66
CA LEU A 249 12.84 -6.11 3.90
C LEU A 249 14.04 -5.19 3.63
N ASP A 250 14.81 -5.46 2.59
CA ASP A 250 15.98 -4.66 2.19
C ASP A 250 15.63 -3.21 1.80
N ARG A 251 14.39 -2.97 1.37
CA ARG A 251 13.88 -1.62 1.05
C ARG A 251 13.47 -0.83 2.30
N LEU A 252 13.44 -1.44 3.48
CA LEU A 252 13.08 -0.73 4.70
C LEU A 252 14.17 0.28 5.07
N PRO A 253 13.81 1.54 5.42
CA PRO A 253 14.78 2.54 5.85
C PRO A 253 15.67 2.10 7.03
N ALA A 254 15.16 1.19 7.87
CA ALA A 254 15.88 0.59 8.98
C ALA A 254 17.06 -0.31 8.55
N LEU A 255 17.05 -0.85 7.33
CA LEU A 255 18.16 -1.60 6.73
C LEU A 255 18.95 -0.76 5.71
N ALA A 256 18.45 0.40 5.31
CA ALA A 256 19.07 1.30 4.33
C ALA A 256 20.09 2.31 4.92
N GLY A 257 20.52 2.13 6.18
CA GLY A 257 21.60 2.93 6.80
C GLY A 257 22.99 2.45 6.39
N PRO A 258 24.02 3.32 6.37
CA PRO A 258 25.30 3.02 5.74
C PRO A 258 25.95 1.79 6.37
N SER A 259 26.36 0.85 5.51
CA SER A 259 27.25 -0.25 5.88
C SER A 259 28.37 0.30 6.76
N ALA A 260 28.44 -0.17 8.00
CA ALA A 260 29.50 0.22 8.91
C ALA A 260 30.84 -0.03 8.21
N SER A 261 31.61 1.04 7.98
CA SER A 261 33.03 0.87 7.69
C SER A 261 33.63 0.07 8.86
N PRO A 262 34.49 -0.94 8.58
CA PRO A 262 35.08 -1.73 9.65
C PRO A 262 35.83 -0.79 10.60
N PRO A 263 35.83 -1.08 11.92
CA PRO A 263 36.52 -0.23 12.88
C PRO A 263 37.99 -0.10 12.46
N PRO A 264 38.60 1.10 12.59
CA PRO A 264 40.00 1.29 12.24
C PRO A 264 40.85 0.31 13.04
N SER A 265 41.72 -0.42 12.35
CA SER A 265 42.67 -1.35 12.98
C SER A 265 43.46 -0.62 14.07
N PRO A 266 43.69 -1.25 15.23
CA PRO A 266 44.37 -0.58 16.33
C PRO A 266 45.75 -0.12 15.85
N SER A 267 45.97 1.19 15.96
CA SER A 267 47.24 1.82 15.61
C SER A 267 48.36 1.13 16.37
N ARG A 268 49.25 0.46 15.65
CA ARG A 268 50.47 -0.14 16.19
C ARG A 268 51.29 0.99 16.82
N GLN A 269 51.27 1.10 18.15
CA GLN A 269 52.16 2.00 18.87
C GLN A 269 53.60 1.60 18.53
N VAL A 270 54.25 2.45 17.74
CA VAL A 270 55.70 2.39 17.54
C VAL A 270 56.31 2.80 18.88
N LYS A 271 56.78 1.81 19.65
CA LYS A 271 57.67 2.04 20.78
C LYS A 271 58.91 2.77 20.26
N ARG A 272 59.01 4.07 20.52
CA ARG A 272 60.29 4.79 20.46
C ARG A 272 61.16 4.24 21.59
N LYS A 273 62.20 3.49 21.23
CA LYS A 273 63.30 3.16 22.14
C LYS A 273 63.96 4.47 22.58
N ARG A 274 64.03 4.69 23.89
CA ARG A 274 65.07 5.52 24.50
C ARG A 274 66.30 4.65 24.69
#